data_AF-A0A2W1MNS6-F1
#
_entry.id   AF-A0A2W1MNS6-F1
#
_cell.length_a   1.000
_cell.length_b   1.000
_cell.length_c   1.000
_cell.angle_alpha   90.00
_cell.angle_beta   90.00
_cell.angle_gamma   90.00
#
_symmetry.space_group_name_H-M   'P 1'
#
loop_
_entity.id
_entity.type
_entity.pdbx_description
1 polymer ?
#
loop_
_entity_poly.entity_id
_entity_poly.type
_entity_poly.pdbx_seq_one_letter_code
_entity_poly.pdbx_strand_id
1 'polypeptide(L)'
;MSRRQIQAVQDEEKMTRVRELAKTHCITEVEKLTGISRKRLVSLAEEHEITFPEGRGRAHLARYEVHAAKLRAYLAIGLTRREAIKASELDPRIFKKVCQQFEIQFPETR
;
A
#
# COMPACT_ATOMS: atom_id res chain seq x y z
N MET A 1 35.22 -18.39 19.91
CA MET A 1 33.90 -17.79 19.60
C MET A 1 32.86 -18.89 19.60
N SER A 2 31.86 -18.83 20.49
CA SER A 2 30.80 -19.84 20.59
C SER A 2 29.78 -19.65 19.45
N ARG A 3 29.12 -20.71 18.95
CA ARG A 3 28.13 -20.62 17.82
C ARG A 3 27.06 -19.55 18.04
N ARG A 4 26.66 -19.32 19.30
CA ARG A 4 25.71 -18.27 19.69
C ARG A 4 26.24 -16.84 19.46
N GLN A 5 27.54 -16.61 19.61
CA GLN A 5 28.15 -15.29 19.38
C GLN A 5 28.22 -14.95 17.89
N ILE A 6 28.46 -15.95 17.03
CA ILE A 6 28.51 -15.75 15.56
C ILE A 6 27.12 -15.40 15.02
N GLN A 7 26.08 -16.07 15.53
CA GLN A 7 24.69 -15.81 15.14
C GLN A 7 24.23 -14.40 15.54
N ALA A 8 24.55 -13.97 16.76
CA ALA A 8 24.18 -12.64 17.26
C ALA A 8 24.80 -11.50 16.45
N VAL A 9 26.08 -11.63 16.06
CA VAL A 9 26.78 -10.62 15.24
C VAL A 9 26.17 -10.53 13.83
N GLN A 10 25.81 -11.67 13.22
CA GLN A 10 25.14 -11.68 11.92
C GLN A 10 23.73 -11.08 11.97
N ASP A 11 23.05 -11.21 13.12
CA ASP A 11 21.72 -10.62 13.32
C ASP A 11 21.81 -9.09 13.53
N GLU A 12 22.83 -8.60 14.24
CA GLU A 12 23.10 -7.15 14.38
C GLU A 12 23.44 -6.46 13.04
N GLU A 13 24.27 -7.08 12.21
CA GLU A 13 24.60 -6.55 10.87
C GLU A 13 23.37 -6.47 9.97
N LYS A 14 22.53 -7.52 9.98
CA LYS A 14 21.26 -7.53 9.24
C LYS A 14 20.31 -6.45 9.75
N MET A 15 20.22 -6.26 11.06
CA MET A 15 19.37 -5.24 11.66
C MET A 15 19.82 -3.82 11.31
N THR A 16 21.13 -3.58 11.29
CA THR A 16 21.70 -2.30 10.85
C THR A 16 21.30 -2.01 9.41
N ARG A 17 21.40 -3.01 8.53
CA ARG A 17 21.01 -2.88 7.12
C ARG A 17 19.52 -2.67 6.92
N VAL A 18 18.66 -3.35 7.70
CA VAL A 18 17.20 -3.12 7.69
C VAL A 18 16.89 -1.69 8.14
N ARG A 19 17.53 -1.17 9.19
CA ARG A 19 17.32 0.21 9.67
C ARG A 19 17.72 1.25 8.62
N GLU A 20 18.82 1.05 7.91
CA GLU A 20 19.23 1.98 6.84
C GLU A 20 18.27 1.93 5.65
N LEU A 21 17.89 0.74 5.21
CA LEU A 21 16.95 0.57 4.10
C LEU A 21 15.55 1.10 4.44
N ALA A 22 15.11 0.93 5.69
CA ALA A 22 13.83 1.44 6.15
C ALA A 22 13.71 2.97 6.07
N LYS A 23 14.80 3.73 5.97
CA LYS A 23 14.72 5.20 5.79
C LYS A 23 14.21 5.61 4.40
N THR A 24 14.38 4.74 3.40
CA THR A 24 14.23 5.10 1.97
C THR A 24 13.38 4.13 1.17
N HIS A 25 13.24 2.89 1.64
CA HIS A 25 12.58 1.80 0.94
C HIS A 25 11.39 1.28 1.74
N CYS A 26 10.31 0.91 1.04
CA CYS A 26 9.16 0.32 1.69
C CYS A 26 9.39 -1.15 2.06
N ILE A 27 8.55 -1.69 2.93
CA ILE A 27 8.72 -3.05 3.49
C ILE A 27 8.85 -4.15 2.42
N THR A 28 8.22 -4.00 1.26
CA THR A 28 8.32 -4.96 0.13
C THR A 28 9.64 -4.84 -0.62
N GLU A 29 10.22 -3.65 -0.69
CA GLU A 29 11.55 -3.42 -1.28
C GLU A 29 12.64 -3.92 -0.32
N VAL A 30 12.47 -3.69 0.99
CA VAL A 30 13.39 -4.22 2.02
C VAL A 30 13.38 -5.75 2.04
N GLU A 31 12.22 -6.39 1.92
CA GLU A 31 12.09 -7.86 1.79
C GLU A 31 12.90 -8.40 0.61
N LYS A 32 12.81 -7.75 -0.56
CA LYS A 32 13.57 -8.16 -1.76
C LYS A 32 15.07 -7.96 -1.63
N LEU A 33 15.50 -6.89 -0.96
CA LEU A 33 16.92 -6.54 -0.81
C LEU A 33 17.62 -7.34 0.29
N THR A 34 16.88 -7.73 1.34
CA THR A 34 17.45 -8.42 2.51
C THR A 34 17.15 -9.92 2.53
N GLY A 35 16.16 -10.38 1.76
CA GLY A 35 15.66 -11.76 1.80
C GLY A 35 14.88 -12.10 3.08
N ILE A 36 14.68 -11.14 3.98
CA ILE A 36 13.92 -11.32 5.21
C ILE A 36 12.43 -11.23 4.89
N SER A 37 11.66 -12.24 5.32
CA SER A 37 10.22 -12.26 5.06
C SER A 37 9.53 -11.02 5.62
N ARG A 38 8.48 -10.55 4.93
CA ARG A 38 7.67 -9.40 5.37
C ARG A 38 7.13 -9.55 6.80
N LYS A 39 6.66 -10.75 7.18
CA LYS A 39 6.17 -11.02 8.54
C LYS A 39 7.25 -10.75 9.58
N ARG A 40 8.48 -11.20 9.32
CA ARG A 40 9.61 -10.98 10.23
C ARG A 40 10.01 -9.50 10.27
N LEU A 41 9.98 -8.80 9.13
CA LEU A 41 10.24 -7.35 9.07
C LEU A 41 9.20 -6.53 9.85
N VAL A 42 7.91 -6.92 9.84
CA VAL A 42 6.87 -6.26 10.65
C VAL A 42 7.14 -6.45 12.15
N SER A 43 7.39 -7.69 12.60
CA SER A 43 7.70 -7.94 14.01
C SER A 43 8.96 -7.20 14.47
N LEU A 44 9.99 -7.13 13.62
CA LEU A 44 11.21 -6.38 13.91
C LEU A 44 10.97 -4.87 13.93
N ALA A 45 10.06 -4.36 13.09
CA ALA A 45 9.68 -2.95 13.12
C ALA A 45 8.95 -2.58 14.40
N GLU A 46 8.08 -3.45 14.91
CA GLU A 46 7.40 -3.28 16.19
C GLU A 46 8.40 -3.36 17.37
N GLU A 47 9.31 -4.34 17.35
CA GLU A 47 10.30 -4.57 18.42
C GLU A 47 11.38 -3.47 18.50
N HIS A 48 11.69 -2.82 17.37
CA HIS A 48 12.78 -1.84 17.27
C HIS A 48 12.33 -0.44 16.84
N GLU A 49 11.02 -0.17 16.88
CA GLU A 49 10.42 1.12 16.51
C GLU A 49 10.84 1.63 15.11
N ILE A 50 10.97 0.71 14.15
CA ILE A 50 11.35 1.04 12.78
C ILE A 50 10.09 1.34 11.97
N THR A 51 10.05 2.48 11.30
CA THR A 51 8.96 2.82 10.37
C THR A 51 9.44 2.65 8.94
N PHE A 52 8.68 1.95 8.11
CA PHE A 52 8.95 1.86 6.67
C PHE A 52 8.12 2.90 5.92
N PRO A 53 8.70 3.65 4.97
CA PRO A 53 7.98 4.46 4.02
C PRO A 53 6.86 3.67 3.36
N GLU A 54 5.75 4.34 3.16
CA GLU A 54 4.66 3.78 2.39
C GLU A 54 5.17 3.46 0.98
N GLY A 55 5.06 2.19 0.59
CA GLY A 55 5.47 1.80 -0.76
C GLY A 55 4.67 2.54 -1.81
N ARG A 56 5.13 2.47 -3.08
CA ARG A 56 4.41 3.01 -4.25
C ARG A 56 2.92 2.60 -4.29
N GLY A 57 2.59 1.52 -3.57
CA GLY A 57 1.35 1.24 -2.81
C GLY A 57 0.41 2.40 -2.49
N ARG A 58 0.85 3.43 -1.76
CA ARG A 58 -0.07 4.46 -1.26
C ARG A 58 -0.15 5.71 -2.15
N ALA A 59 0.81 5.92 -3.04
CA ALA A 59 0.72 6.97 -4.07
C ALA A 59 -0.48 6.77 -5.01
N HIS A 60 -0.91 5.52 -5.26
CA HIS A 60 -2.14 5.25 -6.00
C HIS A 60 -3.40 5.37 -5.15
N LEU A 61 -3.32 5.16 -3.82
CA LEU A 61 -4.46 5.38 -2.92
C LEU A 61 -4.80 6.87 -2.83
N ALA A 62 -3.80 7.74 -2.73
CA ALA A 62 -3.99 9.20 -2.79
C ALA A 62 -4.63 9.65 -4.12
N ARG A 63 -4.30 8.99 -5.25
CA ARG A 63 -4.99 9.22 -6.53
C ARG A 63 -6.45 8.74 -6.50
N TYR A 64 -6.74 7.61 -5.85
CA TYR A 64 -8.09 7.06 -5.78
C TYR A 64 -9.03 7.85 -4.87
N GLU A 65 -8.54 8.52 -3.83
CA GLU A 65 -9.37 9.42 -3.02
C GLU A 65 -9.97 10.56 -3.85
N VAL A 66 -9.17 11.18 -4.72
CA VAL A 66 -9.64 12.23 -5.63
C VAL A 66 -10.70 11.69 -6.59
N HIS A 67 -10.50 10.47 -7.12
CA HIS A 67 -11.49 9.82 -7.96
C HIS A 67 -12.77 9.45 -7.19
N ALA A 68 -12.64 8.96 -5.96
CA ALA A 68 -13.78 8.64 -5.11
C ALA A 68 -14.65 9.86 -4.82
N ALA A 69 -14.04 11.01 -4.54
CA ALA A 69 -14.75 12.28 -4.35
C ALA A 69 -15.57 12.66 -5.60
N LYS A 70 -14.98 12.55 -6.81
CA LYS A 70 -15.68 12.80 -8.08
C LYS A 70 -16.83 11.81 -8.29
N LEU A 71 -16.62 10.52 -8.02
CA LEU A 71 -17.65 9.50 -8.16
C LEU A 71 -18.84 9.73 -7.21
N ARG A 72 -18.58 10.13 -5.96
CA ARG A 72 -19.66 10.50 -5.02
C ARG A 72 -20.48 11.70 -5.52
N ALA A 73 -19.83 12.69 -6.12
CA ALA A 73 -20.53 13.81 -6.73
C ALA A 73 -21.44 13.35 -7.89
N TYR A 74 -20.97 12.46 -8.76
CA TYR A 74 -21.80 11.90 -9.84
C TYR A 74 -22.99 11.09 -9.30
N LEU A 75 -22.78 10.32 -8.23
CA LEU A 75 -23.86 9.57 -7.58
C LEU A 75 -24.92 10.53 -7.00
N ALA A 76 -24.49 11.62 -6.37
CA ALA A 76 -25.39 12.62 -5.81
C ALA A 76 -26.25 13.33 -6.88
N ILE A 77 -25.74 13.45 -8.10
CA ILE A 77 -26.47 14.01 -9.26
C ILE A 77 -27.36 12.94 -9.92
N GLY A 78 -27.31 11.69 -9.46
CA GLY A 78 -28.15 10.59 -9.93
C GLY A 78 -27.66 9.91 -11.21
N LEU A 79 -26.35 9.97 -11.51
CA LEU A 79 -25.80 9.26 -12.65
C LEU A 79 -25.85 7.75 -12.44
N THR A 80 -26.14 7.01 -13.52
CA THR A 80 -25.99 5.56 -13.56
C THR A 80 -24.53 5.16 -13.64
N ARG A 81 -24.24 3.88 -13.37
CA ARG A 81 -22.87 3.34 -13.46
C ARG A 81 -22.23 3.59 -14.83
N ARG A 82 -22.98 3.42 -15.93
CA ARG A 82 -22.46 3.63 -17.30
C ARG A 82 -22.13 5.10 -17.57
N GLU A 83 -23.01 6.00 -17.14
CA GLU A 83 -22.80 7.45 -17.27
C GLU A 83 -21.61 7.92 -16.43
N ALA A 84 -21.49 7.43 -15.19
CA ALA A 84 -20.38 7.76 -14.30
C ALA A 84 -19.03 7.26 -14.85
N ILE A 85 -18.97 6.03 -15.41
CA ILE A 85 -17.76 5.53 -16.07
C ILE A 85 -17.36 6.47 -17.23
N LYS A 86 -18.32 6.80 -18.10
CA LYS A 86 -18.07 7.68 -19.26
C LYS A 86 -17.63 9.09 -18.85
N ALA A 87 -18.26 9.67 -17.83
CA ALA A 87 -17.97 11.02 -17.34
C ALA A 87 -16.65 11.10 -16.55
N SER A 88 -16.25 10.01 -15.87
CA SER A 88 -15.02 9.98 -15.07
C SER A 88 -13.74 9.81 -15.89
N GLU A 89 -13.85 9.41 -17.16
CA GLU A 89 -12.73 9.02 -18.04
C GLU A 89 -11.78 7.97 -17.43
N LEU A 90 -12.27 7.22 -16.44
CA LEU A 90 -11.50 6.15 -15.80
C LEU A 90 -11.54 4.88 -16.62
N ASP A 91 -10.42 4.15 -16.62
CA ASP A 91 -10.41 2.76 -17.05
C ASP A 91 -11.44 1.96 -16.21
N PRO A 92 -12.27 1.09 -16.81
CA PRO A 92 -13.31 0.34 -16.09
C PRO A 92 -12.78 -0.50 -14.91
N ARG A 93 -11.53 -1.00 -14.99
CA ARG A 93 -10.89 -1.75 -13.91
C ARG A 93 -10.53 -0.83 -12.75
N ILE A 94 -10.06 0.38 -13.03
CA ILE A 94 -9.77 1.39 -12.01
C ILE A 94 -11.07 1.86 -11.37
N PHE A 95 -12.09 2.16 -12.17
CA PHE A 95 -13.42 2.53 -11.67
C PHE A 95 -13.96 1.48 -10.69
N LYS A 96 -13.90 0.19 -11.06
CA LYS A 96 -14.34 -0.92 -10.19
C LYS A 96 -13.55 -0.95 -8.88
N LYS A 97 -12.23 -0.78 -8.94
CA LYS A 97 -11.37 -0.75 -7.74
C LYS A 97 -11.70 0.42 -6.82
N VAL A 98 -11.89 1.63 -7.35
CA VAL A 98 -12.27 2.81 -6.56
C VAL A 98 -13.64 2.59 -5.91
N CYS A 99 -14.63 2.08 -6.65
CA CYS A 99 -15.96 1.80 -6.08
C CYS A 99 -15.90 0.76 -4.95
N GLN A 100 -15.13 -0.32 -5.13
CA GLN A 100 -14.96 -1.36 -4.11
C GLN A 100 -14.23 -0.84 -2.87
N GLN A 101 -13.19 -0.05 -3.06
CA GLN A 101 -12.35 0.44 -1.98
C GLN A 101 -13.04 1.52 -1.13
N PHE A 102 -13.88 2.35 -1.74
CA PHE A 102 -14.57 3.46 -1.06
C PHE A 102 -16.07 3.19 -0.84
N GLU A 103 -16.50 1.94 -1.03
CA GLU A 103 -17.87 1.44 -0.85
C GLU A 103 -18.94 2.26 -1.61
N ILE A 104 -18.59 2.70 -2.83
CA ILE A 104 -19.50 3.47 -3.69
C ILE A 104 -20.32 2.51 -4.54
N GLN A 105 -21.65 2.59 -4.44
CA GLN A 105 -22.58 1.80 -5.24
C GLN A 105 -23.34 2.72 -6.19
N PHE A 106 -23.22 2.46 -7.49
CA PHE A 106 -23.99 3.14 -8.53
C PHE A 106 -25.18 2.29 -8.97
N PRO A 107 -26.32 2.91 -9.29
CA PRO A 107 -27.44 2.21 -9.89
C PRO A 107 -27.06 1.66 -11.28
N GLU A 108 -27.42 0.41 -11.56
CA GLU A 108 -27.10 -0.26 -12.83
C GLU A 108 -28.01 0.19 -13.98
N THR A 109 -29.21 0.63 -13.65
CA THR A 109 -30.22 1.16 -14.57
C THR A 109 -30.90 2.36 -13.93
N ARG A 110 -31.25 3.35 -14.76
CA ARG A 110 -32.03 4.52 -14.37
C ARG A 110 -33.50 4.18 -14.27
#